data_AF-A0A7C6R2F7-F1
#
_entry.id   AF-A0A7C6R2F7-F1
#
_cell.length_a   1.000
_cell.length_b   1.000
_cell.length_c   1.000
_cell.angle_alpha   90.00
_cell.angle_beta   90.00
_cell.angle_gamma   90.00
#
_symmetry.space_group_name_H-M   'P 1'
#
loop_
_entity.id
_entity.type
_entity.pdbx_description
1 polymer ?
#
loop_
_entity_poly.entity_id
_entity_poly.type
_entity_poly.pdbx_seq_one_letter_code
_entity_poly.pdbx_strand_id
1 'polypeptide(L)'
;MRAWLNYWLGWLLFLAGLGLAISGFVKWLILPGSGRGGFHGQEAVFIFARHTWTEIHQWLAVIILVLVLLHIYLHWNWIATMSRRIFGRKRL
;
A
#
# COMPACT_ATOMS: atom_id res chain seq x y z
N MET A 1 -7.48 -7.35 23.25
CA MET A 1 -7.95 -7.30 21.84
C MET A 1 -7.55 -8.60 21.17
N ARG A 2 -8.45 -9.22 20.41
CA ARG A 2 -8.29 -10.61 19.99
C ARG A 2 -7.12 -10.74 19.01
N ALA A 3 -6.02 -11.39 19.43
CA ALA A 3 -4.74 -11.42 18.70
C ALA A 3 -4.84 -11.84 17.23
N TRP A 4 -5.82 -12.68 16.90
CA TRP A 4 -6.10 -13.09 15.52
C TRP A 4 -6.51 -11.93 14.61
N LEU A 5 -7.29 -10.95 15.08
CA LEU A 5 -7.68 -9.78 14.26
C LEU A 5 -6.47 -8.97 13.83
N ASN A 6 -5.50 -8.78 14.73
CA ASN A 6 -4.28 -8.03 14.43
C ASN A 6 -3.39 -8.77 13.43
N TYR A 7 -3.29 -10.10 13.57
CA TYR A 7 -2.56 -10.95 12.65
C TYR A 7 -3.14 -10.85 11.23
N TRP A 8 -4.45 -11.04 11.09
CA TRP A 8 -5.13 -10.94 9.78
C TRP A 8 -5.05 -9.55 9.17
N LEU A 9 -5.24 -8.49 9.97
CA LEU A 9 -5.13 -7.12 9.49
C LEU A 9 -3.71 -6.82 8.95
N GLY A 10 -2.68 -7.34 9.62
CA GLY A 10 -1.30 -7.22 9.16
C GLY A 10 -1.06 -7.92 7.82
N TRP A 11 -1.54 -9.16 7.68
CA TRP A 11 -1.42 -9.89 6.40
C TRP A 11 -2.19 -9.22 5.26
N LEU A 12 -3.40 -8.71 5.53
CA LEU A 12 -4.18 -7.98 4.52
C LEU A 12 -3.45 -6.71 4.07
N LEU A 13 -2.88 -5.94 5.01
CA LEU A 13 -2.07 -4.77 4.66
C LEU A 13 -0.84 -5.14 3.83
N PHE A 14 -0.15 -6.21 4.21
CA PHE A 14 1.04 -6.68 3.48
C PHE A 14 0.69 -7.09 2.05
N LEU A 15 -0.33 -7.93 1.86
CA LEU A 15 -0.73 -8.42 0.54
C LEU A 15 -1.32 -7.31 -0.33
N ALA A 16 -2.16 -6.44 0.24
CA ALA A 16 -2.70 -5.31 -0.50
C ALA A 16 -1.58 -4.34 -0.92
N GLY A 17 -0.65 -4.02 -0.01
CA GLY A 17 0.52 -3.19 -0.27
C GLY A 17 1.42 -3.77 -1.37
N LEU A 18 1.67 -5.09 -1.32
CA LEU A 18 2.42 -5.79 -2.36
C LEU A 18 1.73 -5.70 -3.72
N GLY A 19 0.41 -5.92 -3.77
CA GLY A 19 -0.38 -5.77 -4.98
C GLY A 19 -0.36 -4.34 -5.54
N LEU A 20 -0.43 -3.32 -4.66
CA LEU A 20 -0.36 -1.92 -5.06
C LEU A 20 1.02 -1.60 -5.68
N ALA A 21 2.09 -2.09 -5.05
CA ALA A 21 3.45 -1.93 -5.56
C ALA A 21 3.63 -2.62 -6.92
N ILE A 22 3.19 -3.87 -7.05
CA ILE A 22 3.30 -4.63 -8.31
C ILE A 22 2.49 -3.96 -9.43
N SER A 23 1.23 -3.60 -9.19
CA SER A 23 0.39 -2.94 -10.20
C SER A 23 0.91 -1.56 -10.61
N GLY A 24 1.53 -0.82 -9.69
CA GLY A 24 2.21 0.44 -10.00
C GLY A 24 3.48 0.22 -10.82
N PHE A 25 4.29 -0.76 -10.42
CA PHE A 25 5.55 -1.10 -11.07
C PHE A 25 5.35 -1.64 -12.50
N VAL A 26 4.35 -2.51 -12.71
CA VAL A 26 3.97 -3.01 -14.04
C VAL A 26 3.59 -1.86 -14.98
N LYS A 27 2.79 -0.90 -14.49
CA LYS A 27 2.43 0.30 -15.27
C LYS A 27 3.61 1.21 -15.57
N TRP A 28 4.60 1.28 -14.68
CA TRP A 28 5.79 2.09 -14.88
C TRP A 28 6.73 1.45 -15.90
N LEU A 29 7.06 0.16 -15.73
CA LEU A 29 8.11 -0.53 -16.50
C LEU A 29 7.64 -1.08 -17.86
N ILE A 30 6.44 -1.68 -17.91
CA ILE A 30 6.00 -2.53 -19.03
C ILE A 30 5.03 -1.80 -19.95
N LEU A 31 4.21 -0.91 -19.40
CA LEU A 31 3.13 -0.26 -20.15
C LEU A 31 3.51 1.19 -20.50
N PRO A 32 3.67 1.54 -21.79
CA PRO A 32 4.04 2.90 -22.15
C PRO A 32 2.99 3.91 -21.65
N GLY A 33 3.47 4.99 -21.03
CA GLY A 33 2.66 6.10 -20.53
C GLY A 33 3.46 7.39 -20.57
N SER A 34 2.78 8.53 -20.62
CA SER A 34 3.38 9.87 -20.77
C SER A 34 4.37 10.28 -19.67
N GLY A 35 4.48 9.51 -18.59
CA GLY A 35 5.46 9.71 -17.52
C GLY A 35 6.64 8.74 -17.63
N ARG A 36 7.71 9.18 -18.30
CA ARG A 36 9.11 8.70 -18.22
C ARG A 36 9.34 7.41 -17.41
N GLY A 37 9.42 6.26 -18.09
CA GLY A 37 9.90 5.03 -17.44
C GLY A 37 9.65 3.68 -18.11
N GLY A 38 9.41 3.58 -19.42
CA GLY A 38 9.17 2.29 -20.08
C GLY A 38 9.66 2.24 -21.53
N PHE A 39 9.83 1.02 -22.05
CA PHE A 39 10.22 0.77 -23.45
C PHE A 39 9.20 1.43 -24.40
N HIS A 40 9.65 2.43 -25.15
CA HIS A 40 8.82 3.13 -26.12
C HIS A 40 8.58 2.20 -27.33
N GLY A 41 7.41 1.58 -27.39
CA GLY A 41 7.02 0.81 -28.56
C GLY A 41 5.88 -0.16 -28.29
N GLN A 42 4.73 0.11 -28.91
CA GLN A 42 3.53 -0.73 -28.98
C GLN A 42 2.73 -0.85 -27.67
N GLU A 43 1.42 -0.98 -27.81
CA GLU A 43 0.44 -1.29 -26.76
C GLU A 43 0.80 -2.66 -26.12
N ALA A 44 1.81 -2.69 -25.26
CA ALA A 44 2.22 -3.92 -24.60
C ALA A 44 1.06 -4.38 -23.70
N VAL A 45 0.53 -5.58 -23.93
CA VAL A 45 -0.44 -6.20 -23.04
C VAL A 45 0.32 -7.16 -22.13
N PHE A 46 0.34 -6.87 -20.82
CA PHE A 46 0.94 -7.75 -19.81
C PHE A 46 -0.16 -8.34 -18.94
N ILE A 47 -0.62 -9.55 -19.27
CA ILE A 47 -1.78 -10.25 -18.67
C ILE A 47 -3.11 -9.52 -18.91
N PHE A 48 -3.17 -8.23 -18.59
CA PHE A 48 -4.29 -7.33 -18.80
C PHE A 48 -3.85 -6.04 -19.53
N ALA A 49 -4.83 -5.29 -20.03
CA ALA A 49 -4.61 -3.98 -20.63
C ALA A 49 -4.25 -2.92 -19.57
N ARG A 50 -3.64 -1.82 -20.01
CA ARG A 50 -3.21 -0.70 -19.15
C ARG A 50 -4.35 -0.11 -18.31
N HIS A 51 -5.56 -0.04 -18.87
CA HIS A 51 -6.73 0.47 -18.15
C HIS A 51 -7.07 -0.44 -16.97
N THR A 52 -7.09 -1.75 -17.17
CA THR A 52 -7.38 -2.74 -16.13
C THR A 52 -6.34 -2.69 -15.01
N TRP A 53 -5.05 -2.56 -15.34
CA TRP A 53 -3.99 -2.35 -14.34
C TRP A 53 -4.17 -1.04 -13.56
N THR A 54 -4.73 -0.01 -14.20
CA THR A 54 -5.02 1.26 -13.55
C THR A 54 -6.17 1.12 -12.57
N GLU A 55 -7.24 0.44 -12.96
CA GLU A 55 -8.39 0.15 -12.10
C GLU A 55 -7.97 -0.71 -10.90
N ILE A 56 -7.23 -1.80 -11.12
CA ILE A 56 -6.70 -2.66 -10.03
C ILE A 56 -5.89 -1.82 -9.05
N HIS A 57 -4.98 -0.98 -9.55
CA HIS A 57 -4.14 -0.14 -8.70
C HIS A 57 -4.96 0.87 -7.88
N GLN A 58 -5.98 1.50 -8.49
CA GLN A 58 -6.86 2.45 -7.79
C GLN A 58 -7.67 1.77 -6.69
N TRP A 59 -8.27 0.61 -6.97
CA TRP A 59 -9.03 -0.15 -5.97
C TRP A 59 -8.13 -0.66 -4.85
N LEU A 60 -6.92 -1.13 -5.15
CA LEU A 60 -5.94 -1.51 -4.13
C LEU A 60 -5.55 -0.32 -3.25
N ALA A 61 -5.40 0.88 -3.81
CA ALA A 61 -5.10 2.09 -3.04
C ALA A 61 -6.24 2.42 -2.05
N VAL A 62 -7.50 2.30 -2.49
CA VAL A 62 -8.67 2.49 -1.62
C VAL A 62 -8.72 1.44 -0.50
N ILE A 63 -8.47 0.16 -0.82
CA ILE A 63 -8.44 -0.92 0.18
C ILE A 63 -7.35 -0.65 1.22
N ILE A 64 -6.14 -0.31 0.78
CA ILE A 64 -5.03 0.01 1.69
C ILE A 64 -5.39 1.19 2.58
N LEU A 65 -5.99 2.25 2.02
CA LEU A 65 -6.39 3.41 2.81
C LEU A 65 -7.31 3.00 3.97
N VAL A 66 -8.35 2.20 3.69
CA VAL A 66 -9.27 1.70 4.72
C VAL A 66 -8.53 0.84 5.76
N LEU A 67 -7.69 -0.09 5.32
CA LEU A 67 -6.93 -0.97 6.21
C LEU A 67 -5.93 -0.20 7.10
N VAL A 68 -5.29 0.84 6.57
CA VAL A 68 -4.36 1.70 7.32
C VAL A 68 -5.11 2.49 8.39
N LEU A 69 -6.29 3.02 8.08
CA LEU A 69 -7.12 3.71 9.07
C LEU A 69 -7.54 2.76 10.21
N LEU A 70 -7.98 1.55 9.88
CA LEU A 70 -8.29 0.52 10.87
C LEU A 70 -7.07 0.14 11.70
N HIS A 71 -5.89 0.02 11.09
CA HIS A 71 -4.65 -0.26 11.78
C HIS A 71 -4.29 0.84 12.78
N ILE A 72 -4.33 2.11 12.36
CA ILE A 72 -4.05 3.24 13.25
C ILE A 72 -5.04 3.25 14.42
N TYR A 73 -6.33 3.05 14.15
CA TYR A 73 -7.36 3.01 15.18
C TYR A 73 -7.10 1.90 16.21
N LEU A 74 -6.85 0.67 15.76
CA LEU A 74 -6.59 -0.47 16.65
C LEU A 74 -5.28 -0.33 17.43
N HIS A 75 -4.26 0.31 16.84
CA HIS A 75 -2.94 0.48 17.44
C HIS A 75 -2.74 1.83 18.13
N TRP A 76 -3.76 2.69 18.23
CA TRP A 76 -3.65 4.05 18.75
C TRP A 76 -2.98 4.14 20.13
N ASN A 77 -3.32 3.23 21.05
CA ASN A 77 -2.71 3.19 22.38
C ASN A 77 -1.20 2.90 22.34
N TRP A 78 -0.78 2.00 21.45
CA TRP A 78 0.63 1.70 21.23
C TRP A 78 1.33 2.89 20.58
N ILE A 79 0.73 3.50 19.55
CA ILE A 79 1.26 4.69 18.86
C ILE A 79 1.49 5.81 19.88
N ALA A 80 0.47 6.20 20.65
CA ALA A 80 0.58 7.26 21.65
C ALA A 80 1.64 6.96 22.73
N THR A 81 1.74 5.70 23.15
CA THR A 81 2.78 5.27 24.11
C THR A 81 4.17 5.35 23.52
N MET A 82 4.35 4.91 22.27
CA MET A 82 5.65 4.97 21.59
C MET A 82 6.06 6.41 21.28
N SER A 83 5.13 7.25 20.80
CA SER A 83 5.36 8.69 20.60
C SER A 83 5.82 9.36 21.88
N ARG A 84 5.17 9.08 23.03
CA ARG A 84 5.63 9.59 24.34
C ARG A 84 7.02 9.06 24.72
N ARG A 85 7.40 7.84 24.38
CA ARG A 85 8.74 7.32 24.67
C ARG A 85 9.83 7.97 23.81
N ILE A 86 9.55 8.20 22.53
CA ILE A 86 10.48 8.82 21.59
C ILE A 86 10.65 10.31 21.91
N PHE A 87 9.54 11.03 22.12
CA PHE A 87 9.56 12.50 22.29
C PHE A 87 9.53 12.96 23.76
N GLY A 88 9.18 12.09 24.71
CA GLY A 88 9.02 12.42 26.13
C GLY A 88 10.26 12.18 26.99
N ARG A 89 11.41 11.77 26.42
CA ARG A 89 12.69 11.90 27.13
C ARG A 89 13.09 13.37 27.19
N LYS A 90 12.53 14.11 28.16
CA LYS A 90 13.29 15.21 28.76
C LYS A 90 14.33 14.58 29.67
N ARG A 91 15.53 14.39 29.13
CA ARG A 91 16.74 14.15 29.92
C ARG A 91 17.22 15.53 30.38
N LEU A 92 16.80 15.93 31.58
CA LEU A 92 17.50 16.90 32.40
C LEU A 92 17.87 16.18 33.70
#